data_AF-A0A7C2LZA5-F1
#
_entry.id   AF-A0A7C2LZA5-F1
#
_cell.length_a   1.000
_cell.length_b   1.000
_cell.length_c   1.000
_cell.angle_alpha   90.00
_cell.angle_beta   90.00
_cell.angle_gamma   90.00
#
_symmetry.space_group_name_H-M   'P 1'
#
loop_
_entity.id
_entity.type
_entity.pdbx_description
1 polymer ?
#
loop_
_entity_poly.entity_id
_entity_poly.type
_entity_poly.pdbx_seq_one_letter_code
_entity_poly.pdbx_strand_id
1 'polypeptide(L)'
;MPAPDADRRSLLLGLLGSLACGVAAAPRRAFGQAAGQQGVLQQLEGLEERARRIGIATPIADGARAARSPQEQETYIELMPRLVDLIDRADAEGSRNATGIAEEAAEVLGRIHREERGLVPEDAERRPPPSFDSLRAEYRQLFDQCVIEPRYKSKVDQHVDTLKRHKARYEKVGQGLQIPWYFIGIIHALEAGFNFRTHLHNGDSLARRTVQVPAGRPAVWNPPNDWESSADDALRIKRFDSQPDWGLEIMLYRWELYNGFGYRSKRTPEGKPVYSPYLWSFTNQYSRGKYVRDGVWDPSYVSQQCGAATMLKGLIATGEVASL
;
A
#
# COMPACT_ATOMS: atom_id res chain seq x y z
N MET A 1 -51.97 -36.16 60.19
CA MET A 1 -51.09 -35.65 61.26
C MET A 1 -50.12 -34.64 60.64
N PRO A 2 -49.82 -33.54 61.35
CA PRO A 2 -49.16 -32.30 60.85
C PRO A 2 -47.61 -32.44 61.00
N ALA A 3 -46.67 -31.55 60.61
CA ALA A 3 -46.56 -30.15 60.17
C ALA A 3 -45.16 -29.97 59.48
N PRO A 4 -44.54 -28.77 59.40
CA PRO A 4 -44.62 -27.68 58.41
C PRO A 4 -43.24 -27.52 57.66
N ASP A 5 -42.85 -26.53 56.86
CA ASP A 5 -42.94 -25.07 56.98
C ASP A 5 -42.26 -24.38 55.75
N ALA A 6 -42.37 -23.04 55.70
CA ALA A 6 -41.57 -22.06 54.93
C ALA A 6 -42.09 -21.53 53.57
N ASP A 7 -43.04 -20.60 53.67
CA ASP A 7 -42.85 -19.14 53.42
C ASP A 7 -42.06 -18.66 52.17
N ARG A 8 -42.74 -18.00 51.21
CA ARG A 8 -42.69 -16.52 51.04
C ARG A 8 -43.46 -16.00 49.81
N ARG A 9 -44.19 -14.92 50.06
CA ARG A 9 -45.07 -14.13 49.17
C ARG A 9 -44.32 -13.23 48.18
N SER A 10 -45.06 -12.84 47.12
CA SER A 10 -45.19 -11.50 46.47
C SER A 10 -44.88 -11.52 44.96
N LEU A 11 -45.85 -11.41 44.06
CA LEU A 11 -46.66 -10.26 43.60
C LEU A 11 -46.04 -9.46 42.43
N LEU A 12 -46.64 -9.68 41.25
CA LEU A 12 -47.05 -8.75 40.18
C LEU A 12 -46.51 -7.30 40.16
N LEU A 13 -45.96 -6.89 39.01
CA LEU A 13 -46.12 -5.60 38.29
C LEU A 13 -45.20 -5.68 37.05
N GLY A 14 -45.64 -5.58 35.80
CA GLY A 14 -46.33 -4.44 35.18
C GLY A 14 -45.43 -3.91 34.05
N LEU A 15 -45.61 -4.42 32.83
CA LEU A 15 -44.90 -4.01 31.62
C LEU A 15 -45.44 -2.66 31.12
N LEU A 16 -44.63 -1.60 31.17
CA LEU A 16 -44.84 -0.37 30.41
C LEU A 16 -43.54 0.06 29.75
N GLY A 17 -43.67 0.42 28.47
CA GLY A 17 -42.56 0.62 27.55
C GLY A 17 -41.73 1.88 27.78
N SER A 18 -40.58 1.90 27.12
CA SER A 18 -39.79 3.11 26.89
C SER A 18 -39.11 2.97 25.53
N LEU A 19 -39.55 3.78 24.56
CA LEU A 19 -38.78 4.05 23.34
C LEU A 19 -37.47 4.72 23.76
N ALA A 20 -36.35 4.01 23.66
CA ALA A 20 -35.05 4.64 23.65
C ALA A 20 -34.72 5.00 22.19
N CYS A 21 -34.83 6.29 21.86
CA CYS A 21 -34.17 6.85 20.68
C CYS A 21 -32.66 6.63 20.83
N GLY A 22 -32.13 5.61 20.15
CA GLY A 22 -30.71 5.44 19.96
C GLY A 22 -30.22 6.54 19.02
N VAL A 23 -29.70 7.64 19.57
CA VAL A 23 -28.88 8.57 18.82
C VAL A 23 -27.66 7.80 18.37
N ALA A 24 -27.62 7.43 17.09
CA ALA A 24 -26.45 6.82 16.49
C ALA A 24 -25.26 7.76 16.69
N ALA A 25 -24.34 7.39 17.58
CA ALA A 25 -23.06 8.04 17.70
C ALA A 25 -22.29 7.81 16.39
N ALA A 26 -22.42 8.73 15.43
CA ALA A 26 -21.45 8.83 14.35
C ALA A 26 -20.05 8.98 14.99
N PRO A 27 -19.07 8.15 14.61
CA PRO A 27 -17.93 7.91 15.46
C PRO A 27 -16.95 9.08 15.38
N ARG A 28 -16.44 9.50 16.54
CA ARG A 28 -15.32 10.46 16.69
C ARG A 28 -14.08 10.15 15.80
N ARG A 29 -13.99 8.95 15.23
CA ARG A 29 -12.97 8.51 14.25
C ARG A 29 -13.03 9.22 12.89
N ALA A 30 -14.22 9.49 12.36
CA ALA A 30 -14.36 10.10 11.03
C ALA A 30 -13.83 11.54 11.01
N PHE A 31 -14.02 12.27 12.12
CA PHE A 31 -13.53 13.65 12.28
C PHE A 31 -12.00 13.73 12.39
N GLY A 32 -11.36 12.80 13.12
CA GLY A 32 -9.89 12.79 13.27
C GLY A 32 -9.16 12.43 11.97
N GLN A 33 -9.69 11.48 11.19
CA GLN A 33 -9.14 11.15 9.87
C GLN A 33 -9.36 12.28 8.86
N ALA A 34 -10.55 12.89 8.84
CA ALA A 34 -10.82 14.02 7.94
C ALA A 34 -9.94 15.25 8.23
N ALA A 35 -9.72 15.58 9.51
CA ALA A 35 -8.83 16.69 9.89
C ALA A 35 -7.35 16.41 9.54
N GLY A 36 -6.89 15.17 9.73
CA GLY A 36 -5.55 14.75 9.31
C GLY A 36 -5.38 14.82 7.79
N GLN A 37 -6.37 14.36 7.02
CA GLN A 37 -6.37 14.38 5.55
C GLN A 37 -6.36 15.82 5.00
N GLN A 38 -7.15 16.72 5.58
CA GLN A 38 -7.12 18.15 5.23
C GLN A 38 -5.74 18.76 5.45
N GLY A 39 -5.06 18.39 6.54
CA GLY A 39 -3.69 18.84 6.81
C GLY A 39 -2.67 18.38 5.76
N VAL A 40 -2.75 17.13 5.32
CA VAL A 40 -1.82 16.60 4.29
C VAL A 40 -2.03 17.29 2.94
N LEU A 41 -3.29 17.47 2.53
CA LEU A 41 -3.60 18.16 1.27
C LEU A 41 -3.10 19.61 1.29
N GLN A 42 -3.31 20.33 2.40
CA GLN A 42 -2.82 21.70 2.57
C GLN A 42 -1.28 21.76 2.49
N GLN A 43 -0.59 20.77 3.07
CA GLN A 43 0.86 20.67 2.97
C GLN A 43 1.33 20.47 1.53
N LEU A 44 0.71 19.56 0.77
CA LEU A 44 1.03 19.36 -0.65
C LEU A 44 0.77 20.64 -1.47
N GLU A 45 -0.37 21.30 -1.28
CA GLU A 45 -0.69 22.55 -1.97
C GLU A 45 0.33 23.66 -1.66
N GLY A 46 0.81 23.73 -0.42
CA GLY A 46 1.88 24.66 -0.03
C GLY A 46 3.23 24.34 -0.68
N LEU A 47 3.58 23.06 -0.82
CA LEU A 47 4.79 22.62 -1.52
C LEU A 47 4.70 22.91 -3.02
N GLU A 48 3.56 22.63 -3.65
CA GLU A 48 3.33 22.91 -5.07
C GLU A 48 3.39 24.42 -5.36
N GLU A 49 2.89 25.25 -4.46
CA GLU A 49 2.97 26.70 -4.57
C GLU A 49 4.42 27.20 -4.47
N ARG A 50 5.21 26.66 -3.52
CA ARG A 50 6.64 26.95 -3.44
C ARG A 50 7.40 26.51 -4.70
N ALA A 51 7.03 25.36 -5.27
CA ALA A 51 7.62 24.82 -6.49
C ALA A 51 7.34 25.74 -7.68
N ARG A 52 6.10 26.20 -7.85
CA ARG A 52 5.73 27.16 -8.91
C ARG A 52 6.52 28.46 -8.83
N ARG A 53 6.79 28.98 -7.62
CA ARG A 53 7.59 30.21 -7.43
C ARG A 53 9.03 30.08 -7.89
N ILE A 54 9.57 28.87 -7.97
CA ILE A 54 10.91 28.60 -8.47
C ILE A 54 10.91 27.97 -9.87
N GLY A 55 9.78 28.03 -10.59
CA GLY A 55 9.69 27.59 -11.98
C GLY A 55 9.42 26.09 -12.19
N ILE A 56 9.16 25.33 -11.12
CA ILE A 56 8.76 23.93 -11.23
C ILE A 56 7.26 23.85 -11.54
N ALA A 57 6.91 23.29 -12.68
CA ALA A 57 5.52 23.04 -13.05
C ALA A 57 4.88 22.00 -12.12
N THR A 58 3.63 22.21 -11.72
CA THR A 58 2.87 21.27 -10.89
C THR A 58 1.52 20.93 -11.55
N PRO A 59 1.01 19.70 -11.43
CA PRO A 59 -0.16 19.25 -12.21
C PRO A 59 -1.49 19.93 -11.90
N ILE A 60 -1.60 20.76 -10.85
CA ILE A 60 -2.87 21.39 -10.47
C ILE A 60 -2.96 22.84 -10.98
N ALA A 61 -3.54 22.94 -12.17
CA ALA A 61 -4.48 24.00 -12.52
C ALA A 61 -5.52 23.47 -13.52
N ASP A 62 -6.30 22.43 -13.18
CA ASP A 62 -7.51 22.07 -13.96
C ASP A 62 -8.61 21.39 -13.11
N GLY A 63 -9.65 22.16 -12.79
CA GLY A 63 -11.03 21.90 -13.25
C GLY A 63 -11.92 20.81 -12.65
N ALA A 64 -11.45 19.79 -11.93
CA ALA A 64 -12.31 18.66 -11.53
C ALA A 64 -12.42 18.46 -10.02
N ARG A 65 -12.88 19.47 -9.28
CA ARG A 65 -13.12 19.39 -7.82
C ARG A 65 -14.59 19.35 -7.40
N ALA A 66 -15.54 19.46 -8.33
CA ALA A 66 -16.95 19.45 -8.00
C ALA A 66 -17.57 18.05 -8.16
N ALA A 67 -18.19 17.55 -7.09
CA ALA A 67 -19.04 16.35 -7.01
C ALA A 67 -18.39 14.99 -6.69
N ARG A 68 -17.70 14.84 -5.56
CA ARG A 68 -17.41 13.50 -4.99
C ARG A 68 -17.83 13.37 -3.53
N SER A 69 -18.35 12.19 -3.19
CA SER A 69 -19.06 11.93 -1.93
C SER A 69 -18.09 11.76 -0.74
N PRO A 70 -18.51 12.03 0.51
CA PRO A 70 -17.69 11.84 1.71
C PRO A 70 -17.23 10.39 1.97
N GLN A 71 -17.78 9.40 1.25
CA GLN A 71 -17.44 7.98 1.38
C GLN A 71 -16.21 7.58 0.53
N GLU A 72 -15.78 8.41 -0.41
CA GLU A 72 -14.60 8.20 -1.26
C GLU A 72 -13.42 9.03 -0.72
N GLN A 73 -12.98 8.75 0.51
CA GLN A 73 -11.72 9.29 1.04
C GLN A 73 -10.50 8.59 0.41
N GLU A 74 -10.45 8.62 -0.93
CA GLU A 74 -9.39 8.18 -1.84
C GLU A 74 -8.15 9.10 -1.74
N THR A 75 -7.74 9.43 -0.51
CA THR A 75 -6.69 10.41 -0.24
C THR A 75 -5.33 9.92 -0.75
N TYR A 76 -4.99 8.66 -0.53
CA TYR A 76 -3.69 8.13 -0.94
C TYR A 76 -3.57 8.06 -2.48
N ILE A 77 -4.59 7.49 -3.15
CA ILE A 77 -4.60 7.28 -4.61
C ILE A 77 -4.63 8.62 -5.39
N GLU A 78 -5.07 9.71 -4.77
CA GLU A 78 -5.02 11.06 -5.36
C GLU A 78 -3.73 11.82 -5.01
N LEU A 79 -3.23 11.71 -3.79
CA LEU A 79 -2.04 12.47 -3.37
C LEU A 79 -0.72 11.86 -3.84
N MET A 80 -0.62 10.53 -3.85
CA MET A 80 0.64 9.84 -4.16
C MET A 80 1.20 10.24 -5.54
N PRO A 81 0.44 10.20 -6.65
CA PRO A 81 0.99 10.54 -7.97
C PRO A 81 1.49 11.99 -8.05
N ARG A 82 0.82 12.92 -7.36
CA ARG A 82 1.21 14.34 -7.31
C ARG A 82 2.52 14.55 -6.55
N LEU A 83 2.67 13.85 -5.42
CA LEU A 83 3.90 13.90 -4.63
C LEU A 83 5.09 13.31 -5.40
N VAL A 84 4.89 12.17 -6.09
CA VAL A 84 5.93 11.56 -6.94
C VAL A 84 6.34 12.52 -8.06
N ASP A 85 5.38 13.09 -8.80
CA ASP A 85 5.68 14.05 -9.87
C ASP A 85 6.38 15.33 -9.34
N LEU A 86 5.98 15.82 -8.17
CA LEU A 86 6.64 16.96 -7.53
C LEU A 86 8.09 16.65 -7.14
N ILE A 87 8.35 15.48 -6.55
CA ILE A 87 9.70 15.02 -6.19
C ILE A 87 10.57 14.93 -7.45
N ASP A 88 10.09 14.24 -8.48
CA ASP A 88 10.83 14.05 -9.73
C ASP A 88 11.23 15.38 -10.38
N ARG A 89 10.29 16.33 -10.45
CA ARG A 89 10.56 17.64 -11.06
C ARG A 89 11.49 18.50 -10.21
N ALA A 90 11.36 18.43 -8.89
CA ALA A 90 12.24 19.15 -7.98
C ALA A 90 13.67 18.59 -8.02
N ASP A 91 13.83 17.27 -8.07
CA ASP A 91 15.14 16.63 -8.24
C ASP A 91 15.75 16.93 -9.61
N ALA A 92 14.93 17.05 -10.67
CA ALA A 92 15.40 17.44 -12.00
C ALA A 92 15.84 18.92 -12.08
N GLU A 93 15.26 19.81 -11.27
CA GLU A 93 15.65 21.23 -11.22
C GLU A 93 16.97 21.44 -10.47
N GLY A 94 17.13 20.77 -9.32
CA GLY A 94 18.43 20.61 -8.65
C GLY A 94 18.96 21.82 -7.85
N SER A 95 18.25 22.94 -7.77
CA SER A 95 18.60 24.03 -6.85
C SER A 95 18.39 23.62 -5.40
N ARG A 96 19.09 24.30 -4.47
CA ARG A 96 18.91 24.07 -3.02
C ARG A 96 17.45 24.22 -2.58
N ASN A 97 16.70 25.14 -3.19
CA ASN A 97 15.30 25.34 -2.88
C ASN A 97 14.44 24.16 -3.37
N ALA A 98 14.73 23.63 -4.55
CA ALA A 98 14.05 22.45 -5.07
C ALA A 98 14.42 21.19 -4.29
N THR A 99 15.68 21.02 -3.89
CA THR A 99 16.08 19.91 -3.00
C THR A 99 15.26 19.90 -1.71
N GLY A 100 15.07 21.07 -1.08
CA GLY A 100 14.21 21.19 0.10
C GLY A 100 12.75 20.81 -0.17
N ILE A 101 12.21 21.19 -1.34
CA ILE A 101 10.85 20.78 -1.74
C ILE A 101 10.76 19.27 -1.95
N ALA A 102 11.74 18.66 -2.61
CA ALA A 102 11.79 17.22 -2.85
C ALA A 102 11.87 16.43 -1.52
N GLU A 103 12.65 16.91 -0.56
CA GLU A 103 12.77 16.31 0.78
C GLU A 103 11.46 16.37 1.54
N GLU A 104 10.84 17.55 1.64
CA GLU A 104 9.55 17.72 2.31
C GLU A 104 8.44 16.91 1.64
N ALA A 105 8.39 16.89 0.30
CA ALA A 105 7.42 16.09 -0.45
C ALA A 105 7.64 14.58 -0.23
N ALA A 106 8.88 14.11 -0.18
CA ALA A 106 9.21 12.72 0.09
C ALA A 106 8.83 12.31 1.53
N GLU A 107 8.96 13.20 2.52
CA GLU A 107 8.50 12.94 3.88
C GLU A 107 6.97 12.80 3.93
N VAL A 108 6.25 13.71 3.26
CA VAL A 108 4.78 13.65 3.16
C VAL A 108 4.35 12.34 2.48
N LEU A 109 4.98 11.99 1.36
CA LEU A 109 4.72 10.73 0.64
C LEU A 109 4.98 9.51 1.53
N GLY A 110 6.12 9.47 2.22
CA GLY A 110 6.46 8.37 3.11
C GLY A 110 5.44 8.20 4.25
N ARG A 111 4.91 9.30 4.80
CA ARG A 111 3.87 9.24 5.84
C ARG A 111 2.56 8.67 5.30
N ILE A 112 2.01 9.23 4.22
CA ILE A 112 0.74 8.74 3.66
C ILE A 112 0.86 7.30 3.17
N HIS A 113 2.02 6.91 2.66
CA HIS A 113 2.26 5.56 2.17
C HIS A 113 2.29 4.55 3.32
N ARG A 114 2.97 4.85 4.44
CA ARG A 114 2.97 3.98 5.62
C ARG A 114 1.57 3.83 6.24
N GLU A 115 0.82 4.92 6.29
CA GLU A 115 -0.57 4.90 6.77
C GLU A 115 -1.47 4.01 5.91
N GLU A 116 -1.38 4.14 4.58
CA GLU A 116 -2.15 3.32 3.64
C GLU A 116 -1.70 1.86 3.67
N ARG A 117 -0.38 1.58 3.65
CA ARG A 117 0.17 0.23 3.59
C ARG A 117 -0.34 -0.65 4.74
N GLY A 118 -0.41 -0.09 5.94
CA GLY A 118 -0.68 -0.83 7.17
C GLY A 118 0.54 -1.68 7.55
N LEU A 119 1.05 -1.52 8.78
CA LEU A 119 2.17 -2.34 9.24
C LEU A 119 1.72 -3.81 9.30
N VAL A 120 2.51 -4.73 8.72
CA VAL A 120 2.29 -6.18 8.82
C VAL A 120 3.23 -6.73 9.90
N PRO A 121 2.79 -7.67 10.76
CA PRO A 121 3.62 -8.18 11.84
C PRO A 121 4.97 -8.72 11.36
N GLU A 122 6.01 -8.43 12.14
CA GLU A 122 7.25 -9.21 12.15
C GLU A 122 6.97 -10.60 12.73
N ASP A 123 7.07 -11.61 11.86
CA ASP A 123 7.53 -13.01 12.01
C ASP A 123 7.32 -13.86 13.30
N ALA A 124 6.96 -13.32 14.47
CA ALA A 124 6.89 -14.09 15.73
C ALA A 124 5.72 -15.10 15.80
N GLU A 125 4.63 -14.89 15.06
CA GLU A 125 3.46 -15.80 15.01
C GLU A 125 3.14 -16.31 13.58
N ARG A 126 4.04 -16.05 12.62
CA ARG A 126 3.77 -16.35 11.22
C ARG A 126 3.78 -17.86 11.02
N ARG A 127 2.61 -18.43 10.74
CA ARG A 127 2.52 -19.80 10.23
C ARG A 127 3.49 -19.94 9.06
N PRO A 128 4.16 -21.10 8.91
CA PRO A 128 5.07 -21.30 7.79
C PRO A 128 4.33 -20.98 6.50
N PRO A 129 4.97 -20.25 5.56
CA PRO A 129 4.33 -19.90 4.31
C PRO A 129 3.88 -21.18 3.60
N PRO A 130 2.71 -21.18 2.93
CA PRO A 130 2.35 -22.29 2.06
C PRO A 130 3.46 -22.53 1.03
N SER A 131 3.63 -23.78 0.58
CA SER A 131 4.61 -24.08 -0.45
C SER A 131 4.18 -23.44 -1.77
N PHE A 132 5.16 -23.04 -2.58
CA PHE A 132 4.90 -22.52 -3.93
C PHE A 132 4.05 -23.49 -4.75
N ASP A 133 4.38 -24.79 -4.71
CA ASP A 133 3.66 -25.81 -5.47
C ASP A 133 2.17 -25.89 -5.11
N SER A 134 1.81 -25.67 -3.84
CA SER A 134 0.41 -25.66 -3.40
C SER A 134 -0.39 -24.47 -3.95
N LEU A 135 0.29 -23.37 -4.33
CA LEU A 135 -0.34 -22.12 -4.75
C LEU A 135 -0.19 -21.85 -6.24
N ARG A 136 0.71 -22.55 -6.93
CA ARG A 136 1.07 -22.31 -8.34
C ARG A 136 -0.15 -22.24 -9.25
N ALA A 137 -1.01 -23.26 -9.21
CA ALA A 137 -2.20 -23.33 -10.05
C ALA A 137 -3.20 -22.22 -9.75
N GLU A 138 -3.38 -21.87 -8.46
CA GLU A 138 -4.26 -20.78 -8.04
C GLU A 138 -3.76 -19.44 -8.58
N TYR A 139 -2.46 -19.15 -8.48
CA TYR A 139 -1.90 -17.90 -9.02
C TYR A 139 -2.13 -17.76 -10.52
N ARG A 140 -1.86 -18.82 -11.30
CA ARG A 140 -2.09 -18.81 -12.75
C ARG A 140 -3.57 -18.54 -13.05
N GLN A 141 -4.47 -19.29 -12.40
CA GLN A 141 -5.91 -19.13 -12.59
C GLN A 141 -6.38 -17.70 -12.25
N LEU A 142 -5.97 -17.17 -11.10
CA LEU A 142 -6.36 -15.82 -10.66
C LEU A 142 -5.84 -14.77 -11.63
N PHE A 143 -4.60 -14.91 -12.10
CA PHE A 143 -4.02 -13.97 -13.06
C PHE A 143 -4.70 -14.02 -14.42
N ASP A 144 -5.04 -15.21 -14.92
CA ASP A 144 -5.73 -15.36 -16.21
C ASP A 144 -7.13 -14.73 -16.16
N GLN A 145 -7.82 -14.86 -15.03
CA GLN A 145 -9.17 -14.31 -14.80
C GLN A 145 -9.16 -12.87 -14.28
N CYS A 146 -7.97 -12.31 -14.02
CA CYS A 146 -7.80 -10.97 -13.48
C CYS A 146 -8.15 -9.91 -14.53
N VAL A 147 -9.14 -9.08 -14.19
CA VAL A 147 -9.61 -7.93 -14.97
C VAL A 147 -9.45 -6.69 -14.12
N ILE A 148 -8.71 -5.70 -14.63
CA ILE A 148 -8.59 -4.37 -14.03
C ILE A 148 -9.97 -3.72 -14.06
N GLU A 149 -10.46 -3.25 -12.91
CA GLU A 149 -11.77 -2.60 -12.87
C GLU A 149 -11.72 -1.26 -13.63
N PRO A 150 -12.72 -0.94 -14.47
CA PRO A 150 -12.69 0.27 -15.30
C PRO A 150 -12.47 1.57 -14.52
N ARG A 151 -13.04 1.69 -13.31
CA ARG A 151 -12.88 2.87 -12.46
C ARG A 151 -11.43 3.13 -12.02
N TYR A 152 -10.58 2.11 -11.97
CA TYR A 152 -9.17 2.23 -11.59
C TYR A 152 -8.23 2.29 -12.79
N LYS A 153 -8.73 2.17 -14.03
CA LYS A 153 -7.87 2.10 -15.23
C LYS A 153 -6.88 3.26 -15.33
N SER A 154 -7.35 4.50 -15.16
CA SER A 154 -6.48 5.69 -15.21
C SER A 154 -5.42 5.68 -14.10
N LYS A 155 -5.76 5.16 -12.92
CA LYS A 155 -4.82 5.04 -11.79
C LYS A 155 -3.77 3.96 -12.07
N VAL A 156 -4.17 2.82 -12.65
CA VAL A 156 -3.23 1.79 -13.09
C VAL A 156 -2.28 2.34 -14.16
N ASP A 157 -2.80 3.09 -15.13
CA ASP A 157 -1.99 3.70 -16.18
C ASP A 157 -0.93 4.65 -15.59
N GLN A 158 -1.29 5.47 -14.60
CA GLN A 158 -0.33 6.32 -13.88
C GLN A 158 0.79 5.52 -13.19
N HIS A 159 0.47 4.37 -12.59
CA HIS A 159 1.48 3.51 -11.97
C HIS A 159 2.41 2.89 -13.03
N VAL A 160 1.84 2.44 -14.16
CA VAL A 160 2.59 1.89 -15.30
C VAL A 160 3.52 2.95 -15.90
N ASP A 161 3.05 4.16 -16.11
CA ASP A 161 3.87 5.26 -16.63
C ASP A 161 4.99 5.64 -15.66
N THR A 162 4.72 5.63 -14.36
CA THR A 162 5.75 5.85 -13.32
C THR A 162 6.80 4.74 -13.33
N LEU A 163 6.38 3.47 -13.43
CA LEU A 163 7.30 2.32 -13.57
C LEU A 163 8.21 2.48 -14.79
N LYS A 164 7.65 2.84 -15.94
CA LYS A 164 8.39 3.04 -17.19
C LYS A 164 9.36 4.22 -17.09
N ARG A 165 8.93 5.34 -16.50
CA ARG A 165 9.76 6.53 -16.29
C ARG A 165 11.05 6.19 -15.53
N HIS A 166 10.97 5.30 -14.54
CA HIS A 166 12.12 4.92 -13.72
C HIS A 166 12.77 3.59 -14.10
N LYS A 167 12.38 2.98 -15.23
CA LYS A 167 12.85 1.67 -15.70
C LYS A 167 14.37 1.53 -15.64
N ALA A 168 15.12 2.53 -16.14
CA ALA A 168 16.57 2.48 -16.17
C ALA A 168 17.21 2.30 -14.78
N ARG A 169 16.62 2.86 -13.71
CA ARG A 169 17.11 2.68 -12.34
C ARG A 169 16.87 1.25 -11.84
N TYR A 170 15.70 0.71 -12.14
CA TYR A 170 15.36 -0.68 -11.81
C TYR A 170 16.22 -1.67 -12.59
N GLU A 171 16.48 -1.42 -13.87
CA GLU A 171 17.36 -2.25 -14.71
C GLU A 171 18.80 -2.26 -14.18
N LYS A 172 19.33 -1.11 -13.75
CA LYS A 172 20.67 -1.03 -13.16
C LYS A 172 20.83 -1.97 -11.96
N VAL A 173 19.85 -2.00 -11.06
CA VAL A 173 19.84 -2.94 -9.92
C VAL A 173 19.61 -4.39 -10.39
N GLY A 174 18.63 -4.59 -11.26
CA GLY A 174 18.23 -5.90 -11.74
C GLY A 174 19.32 -6.64 -12.50
N GLN A 175 20.13 -5.95 -13.30
CA GLN A 175 21.24 -6.55 -14.04
C GLN A 175 22.29 -7.18 -13.12
N GLY A 176 22.65 -6.49 -12.02
CA GLY A 176 23.61 -7.00 -11.05
C GLY A 176 23.11 -8.20 -10.23
N LEU A 177 21.79 -8.39 -10.18
CA LEU A 177 21.12 -9.42 -9.36
C LEU A 177 20.40 -10.48 -10.19
N GLN A 178 20.38 -10.34 -11.52
CA GLN A 178 19.60 -11.16 -12.44
C GLN A 178 18.09 -11.19 -12.11
N ILE A 179 17.56 -10.03 -11.71
CA ILE A 179 16.14 -9.84 -11.36
C ILE A 179 15.48 -8.98 -12.44
N PRO A 180 14.29 -9.34 -12.95
CA PRO A 180 13.57 -8.50 -13.89
C PRO A 180 13.27 -7.12 -13.30
N TRP A 181 13.55 -6.06 -14.05
CA TRP A 181 13.39 -4.68 -13.58
C TRP A 181 11.97 -4.40 -13.07
N TYR A 182 10.95 -4.98 -13.71
CA TYR A 182 9.55 -4.77 -13.33
C TYR A 182 9.22 -5.44 -12.00
N PHE A 183 9.91 -6.52 -11.61
CA PHE A 183 9.76 -7.12 -10.29
C PHE A 183 10.21 -6.15 -9.19
N ILE A 184 11.36 -5.50 -9.40
CA ILE A 184 11.92 -4.50 -8.49
C ILE A 184 11.05 -3.24 -8.45
N GLY A 185 10.65 -2.73 -9.62
CA GLY A 185 9.81 -1.53 -9.70
C GLY A 185 8.46 -1.70 -9.02
N ILE A 186 7.83 -2.88 -9.15
CA ILE A 186 6.57 -3.19 -8.48
C ILE A 186 6.74 -3.28 -6.96
N ILE A 187 7.85 -3.86 -6.46
CA ILE A 187 8.17 -3.81 -5.03
C ILE A 187 8.33 -2.34 -4.60
N HIS A 188 9.06 -1.52 -5.36
CA HIS A 188 9.26 -0.11 -5.02
C HIS A 188 7.95 0.67 -4.92
N ALA A 189 6.99 0.40 -5.81
CA ALA A 189 5.65 0.97 -5.74
C ALA A 189 4.92 0.61 -4.43
N LEU A 190 5.01 -0.66 -4.01
CA LEU A 190 4.26 -1.21 -2.87
C LEU A 190 4.93 -0.98 -1.51
N GLU A 191 6.24 -0.82 -1.48
CA GLU A 191 7.04 -0.64 -0.25
C GLU A 191 7.34 0.83 0.05
N ALA A 192 7.41 1.67 -0.98
CA ALA A 192 7.85 3.06 -0.84
C ALA A 192 7.01 4.06 -1.65
N GLY A 193 5.98 3.64 -2.39
CA GLY A 193 5.18 4.55 -3.21
C GLY A 193 5.98 5.28 -4.28
N PHE A 194 6.99 4.61 -4.86
CA PHE A 194 7.97 5.18 -5.80
C PHE A 194 8.92 6.24 -5.22
N ASN A 195 9.01 6.36 -3.90
CA ASN A 195 9.89 7.33 -3.26
C ASN A 195 11.36 6.90 -3.28
N PHE A 196 12.12 7.41 -4.25
CA PHE A 196 13.56 7.15 -4.35
C PHE A 196 14.42 7.77 -3.25
N ARG A 197 13.83 8.55 -2.33
CA ARG A 197 14.52 9.09 -1.14
C ARG A 197 14.36 8.18 0.08
N THR A 198 13.78 6.98 -0.08
CA THR A 198 13.59 6.01 1.00
C THR A 198 14.19 4.63 0.66
N HIS A 199 14.46 3.87 1.71
CA HIS A 199 14.93 2.49 1.66
C HIS A 199 13.86 1.57 1.07
N LEU A 200 14.24 0.76 0.07
CA LEU A 200 13.36 -0.27 -0.52
C LEU A 200 12.90 -1.32 0.52
N HIS A 201 13.64 -1.46 1.61
CA HIS A 201 13.30 -2.36 2.71
C HIS A 201 11.90 -2.11 3.29
N ASN A 202 11.60 -0.86 3.64
CA ASN A 202 10.47 -0.51 4.51
C ASN A 202 10.04 0.96 4.42
N GLY A 203 10.60 1.74 3.49
CA GLY A 203 10.25 3.14 3.29
C GLY A 203 10.82 4.13 4.31
N ASP A 204 11.80 3.74 5.14
CA ASP A 204 12.58 4.71 5.94
C ASP A 204 13.44 5.62 5.05
N SER A 205 13.69 6.86 5.48
CA SER A 205 14.52 7.82 4.72
C SER A 205 15.94 7.32 4.48
N LEU A 206 16.49 7.52 3.27
CA LEU A 206 17.89 7.26 2.91
C LEU A 206 18.90 8.21 3.58
N ALA A 207 18.46 9.18 4.39
CA ALA A 207 19.35 10.05 5.14
C ALA A 207 20.07 9.33 6.30
N ARG A 208 19.56 8.16 6.70
CA ARG A 208 20.09 7.34 7.80
C ARG A 208 19.74 5.87 7.55
N ARG A 209 20.41 4.97 8.25
CA ARG A 209 20.02 3.55 8.25
C ARG A 209 18.57 3.37 8.70
N THR A 210 17.94 2.28 8.25
CA THR A 210 16.60 1.90 8.67
C THR A 210 16.51 1.80 10.20
N VAL A 211 15.44 2.34 10.75
CA VAL A 211 15.04 2.19 12.15
C VAL A 211 13.91 1.17 12.28
N GLN A 212 13.04 1.13 11.26
CA GLN A 212 12.06 0.08 11.10
C GLN A 212 12.72 -1.19 10.60
N VAL A 213 12.01 -2.29 10.75
CA VAL A 213 12.49 -3.61 10.37
C VAL A 213 12.63 -3.73 8.85
N PRO A 214 13.68 -4.39 8.34
CA PRO A 214 14.87 -4.82 9.08
C PRO A 214 15.69 -3.61 9.53
N ALA A 215 15.96 -3.48 10.83
CA ALA A 215 16.66 -2.33 11.39
C ALA A 215 18.17 -2.34 11.09
N GLY A 216 18.79 -1.17 11.03
CA GLY A 216 20.23 -1.00 10.84
C GLY A 216 20.72 -1.25 9.42
N ARG A 217 19.84 -1.20 8.42
CA ARG A 217 20.15 -1.46 7.01
C ARG A 217 20.36 -0.19 6.19
N PRO A 218 21.13 -0.27 5.10
CA PRO A 218 21.95 -1.42 4.65
C PRO A 218 23.15 -1.68 5.55
N ALA A 219 23.71 -2.89 5.50
CA ALA A 219 24.77 -3.32 6.42
C ALA A 219 26.04 -2.46 6.32
N VAL A 220 26.43 -2.10 5.10
CA VAL A 220 27.47 -1.12 4.81
C VAL A 220 26.81 0.23 4.55
N TRP A 221 27.26 1.27 5.25
CA TRP A 221 26.66 2.61 5.16
C TRP A 221 27.69 3.64 4.73
N ASN A 222 27.50 4.19 3.54
CA ASN A 222 28.29 5.28 2.98
C ASN A 222 27.36 6.49 2.78
N PRO A 223 27.30 7.45 3.71
CA PRO A 223 26.39 8.58 3.59
C PRO A 223 26.88 9.63 2.56
N PRO A 224 25.97 10.28 1.80
CA PRO A 224 24.55 9.91 1.62
C PRO A 224 24.44 8.64 0.78
N ASN A 225 23.53 7.74 1.17
CA ASN A 225 23.38 6.46 0.49
C ASN A 225 22.41 6.59 -0.68
N ASP A 226 22.74 5.97 -1.81
CA ASP A 226 21.86 5.94 -2.96
C ASP A 226 20.81 4.83 -2.85
N TRP A 227 19.73 5.00 -3.59
CA TRP A 227 18.61 4.07 -3.58
C TRP A 227 19.03 2.70 -4.13
N GLU A 228 19.88 2.67 -5.16
CA GLU A 228 20.35 1.47 -5.83
C GLU A 228 21.10 0.52 -4.86
N SER A 229 21.99 1.08 -4.03
CA SER A 229 22.75 0.36 -3.01
C SER A 229 21.84 -0.14 -1.89
N SER A 230 20.84 0.65 -1.49
CA SER A 230 19.81 0.19 -0.56
C SER A 230 18.94 -0.91 -1.16
N ALA A 231 18.62 -0.84 -2.45
CA ALA A 231 17.78 -1.82 -3.13
C ALA A 231 18.52 -3.15 -3.27
N ASP A 232 19.83 -3.13 -3.58
CA ASP A 232 20.68 -4.33 -3.59
C ASP A 232 20.66 -5.03 -2.23
N ASP A 233 20.92 -4.33 -1.12
CA ASP A 233 20.88 -4.91 0.24
C ASP A 233 19.51 -5.52 0.56
N ALA A 234 18.41 -4.82 0.20
CA ALA A 234 17.04 -5.31 0.41
C ALA A 234 16.75 -6.62 -0.32
N LEU A 235 17.13 -6.69 -1.60
CA LEU A 235 16.88 -7.86 -2.45
C LEU A 235 17.72 -9.07 -2.03
N ARG A 236 18.96 -8.85 -1.57
CA ARG A 236 19.83 -9.91 -1.03
C ARG A 236 19.36 -10.46 0.31
N ILE A 237 18.87 -9.61 1.22
CA ILE A 237 18.27 -10.10 2.48
C ILE A 237 17.09 -11.03 2.22
N LYS A 238 16.30 -10.71 1.18
CA LYS A 238 15.18 -11.56 0.74
C LYS A 238 15.62 -12.78 -0.09
N ARG A 239 16.92 -12.95 -0.34
CA ARG A 239 17.53 -14.03 -1.14
C ARG A 239 17.00 -14.11 -2.56
N PHE A 240 16.64 -12.96 -3.13
CA PHE A 240 16.17 -12.88 -4.52
C PHE A 240 17.29 -12.87 -5.55
N ASP A 241 18.50 -12.51 -5.15
CA ASP A 241 19.73 -12.50 -5.96
C ASP A 241 20.25 -13.89 -6.38
N SER A 242 19.72 -14.95 -5.78
CA SER A 242 20.13 -16.34 -6.02
C SER A 242 19.02 -17.19 -6.67
N GLN A 243 18.00 -16.52 -7.23
CA GLN A 243 16.83 -17.20 -7.77
C GLN A 243 16.96 -17.43 -9.29
N PRO A 244 16.79 -18.68 -9.78
CA PRO A 244 17.01 -19.00 -11.19
C PRO A 244 15.78 -18.73 -12.09
N ASP A 245 14.59 -18.64 -11.50
CA ASP A 245 13.31 -18.56 -12.23
C ASP A 245 12.54 -17.30 -11.84
N TRP A 246 11.95 -16.64 -12.84
CA TRP A 246 11.12 -15.44 -12.74
C TRP A 246 9.82 -15.58 -13.55
N GLY A 247 9.31 -16.81 -13.69
CA GLY A 247 7.98 -17.07 -14.24
C GLY A 247 6.87 -16.37 -13.45
N LEU A 248 5.70 -16.21 -14.09
CA LEU A 248 4.57 -15.47 -13.53
C LEU A 248 4.19 -15.93 -12.11
N GLU A 249 3.98 -17.22 -11.93
CA GLU A 249 3.46 -17.78 -10.68
C GLU A 249 4.46 -17.62 -9.54
N ILE A 250 5.75 -17.80 -9.81
CA ILE A 250 6.77 -17.66 -8.78
C ILE A 250 6.99 -16.18 -8.41
N MET A 251 6.82 -15.24 -9.36
CA MET A 251 6.81 -13.81 -9.05
C MET A 251 5.62 -13.44 -8.16
N LEU A 252 4.41 -13.91 -8.48
CA LEU A 252 3.22 -13.70 -7.65
C LEU A 252 3.42 -14.27 -6.23
N TYR A 253 3.99 -15.48 -6.13
CA TYR A 253 4.34 -16.08 -4.85
C TYR A 253 5.35 -15.23 -4.06
N ARG A 254 6.42 -14.74 -4.72
CA ARG A 254 7.46 -13.94 -4.05
C ARG A 254 6.97 -12.57 -3.62
N TRP A 255 6.11 -11.91 -4.39
CA TRP A 255 5.46 -10.67 -3.95
C TRP A 255 4.53 -10.91 -2.76
N GLU A 256 3.74 -11.99 -2.78
CA GLU A 256 2.91 -12.31 -1.61
C GLU A 256 3.77 -12.71 -0.40
N LEU A 257 4.89 -13.41 -0.58
CA LEU A 257 5.85 -13.69 0.48
C LEU A 257 6.47 -12.41 1.03
N TYR A 258 6.78 -11.43 0.16
CA TYR A 258 7.35 -10.15 0.55
C TYR A 258 6.44 -9.43 1.55
N ASN A 259 5.14 -9.40 1.25
CA ASN A 259 4.11 -8.80 2.10
C ASN A 259 3.70 -9.69 3.28
N GLY A 260 3.30 -10.93 2.98
CA GLY A 260 2.82 -11.94 3.90
C GLY A 260 1.53 -12.64 3.48
N PHE A 261 1.41 -13.90 3.92
CA PHE A 261 0.30 -14.81 3.62
C PHE A 261 -0.93 -14.69 4.56
N GLY A 262 -1.00 -13.65 5.40
CA GLY A 262 -2.05 -13.52 6.44
C GLY A 262 -3.48 -13.52 5.88
N TYR A 263 -3.65 -12.98 4.67
CA TYR A 263 -4.93 -12.88 3.95
C TYR A 263 -5.54 -14.25 3.62
N ARG A 264 -4.73 -15.29 3.41
CA ARG A 264 -5.21 -16.63 3.03
C ARG A 264 -6.12 -17.28 4.08
N SER A 265 -5.99 -16.86 5.33
CA SER A 265 -6.86 -17.29 6.45
C SER A 265 -8.20 -16.55 6.51
N LYS A 266 -8.36 -15.47 5.75
CA LYS A 266 -9.53 -14.58 5.82
C LYS A 266 -10.61 -14.99 4.83
N ARG A 267 -11.84 -14.63 5.18
CA ARG A 267 -13.03 -14.92 4.38
C ARG A 267 -13.91 -13.66 4.29
N THR A 268 -14.61 -13.50 3.17
CA THR A 268 -15.67 -12.51 3.02
C THR A 268 -16.88 -12.90 3.88
N PRO A 269 -17.85 -11.99 4.11
CA PRO A 269 -19.10 -12.33 4.80
C PRO A 269 -19.85 -13.51 4.16
N GLU A 270 -19.71 -13.68 2.84
CA GLU A 270 -20.29 -14.78 2.06
C GLU A 270 -19.44 -16.07 2.09
N GLY A 271 -18.38 -16.12 2.90
CA GLY A 271 -17.52 -17.30 3.08
C GLY A 271 -16.48 -17.51 1.98
N LYS A 272 -16.30 -16.58 1.04
CA LYS A 272 -15.29 -16.69 -0.03
C LYS A 272 -13.88 -16.34 0.47
N PRO A 273 -12.80 -16.88 -0.12
CA PRO A 273 -11.44 -16.42 0.19
C PRO A 273 -11.28 -14.92 -0.01
N VAL A 274 -10.48 -14.27 0.84
CA VAL A 274 -10.01 -12.90 0.59
C VAL A 274 -8.59 -13.00 0.03
N TYR A 275 -8.42 -12.63 -1.23
CA TYR A 275 -7.10 -12.55 -1.84
C TYR A 275 -6.37 -11.27 -1.42
N SER A 276 -5.05 -11.35 -1.37
CA SER A 276 -4.22 -10.24 -0.86
C SER A 276 -4.37 -8.98 -1.73
N PRO A 277 -4.75 -7.82 -1.17
CA PRO A 277 -4.75 -6.55 -1.92
C PRO A 277 -3.35 -6.18 -2.43
N TYR A 278 -2.29 -6.65 -1.78
CA TYR A 278 -0.91 -6.45 -2.23
C TYR A 278 -0.67 -7.02 -3.64
N LEU A 279 -1.37 -8.09 -4.01
CA LEU A 279 -1.34 -8.63 -5.36
C LEU A 279 -2.47 -8.08 -6.24
N TRP A 280 -3.70 -8.05 -5.72
CA TRP A 280 -4.91 -8.03 -6.54
C TRP A 280 -5.74 -6.76 -6.44
N SER A 281 -5.35 -5.78 -5.63
CA SER A 281 -6.09 -4.52 -5.52
C SER A 281 -6.25 -3.84 -6.89
N PHE A 282 -7.43 -3.24 -7.11
CA PHE A 282 -7.93 -2.65 -8.37
C PHE A 282 -8.38 -3.64 -9.45
N THR A 283 -8.63 -4.90 -9.08
CA THR A 283 -9.10 -5.94 -9.99
C THR A 283 -10.32 -6.65 -9.42
N ASN A 284 -11.06 -7.35 -10.28
CA ASN A 284 -12.16 -8.21 -9.86
C ASN A 284 -11.77 -9.32 -8.85
N GLN A 285 -10.48 -9.60 -8.64
CA GLN A 285 -10.02 -10.59 -7.65
C GLN A 285 -10.02 -10.03 -6.22
N TYR A 286 -10.13 -8.72 -6.02
CA TYR A 286 -10.16 -8.10 -4.68
C TYR A 286 -11.27 -7.07 -4.59
N SER A 287 -12.04 -7.12 -3.50
CA SER A 287 -13.11 -6.13 -3.24
C SER A 287 -12.85 -5.29 -2.00
N ARG A 288 -12.59 -5.92 -0.86
CA ARG A 288 -12.33 -5.28 0.44
C ARG A 288 -11.69 -6.26 1.42
N GLY A 289 -11.27 -5.74 2.57
CA GLY A 289 -10.58 -6.47 3.62
C GLY A 289 -9.09 -6.15 3.59
N LYS A 290 -8.56 -5.57 4.66
CA LYS A 290 -7.13 -5.21 4.76
C LYS A 290 -6.64 -5.32 6.20
N TYR A 291 -5.37 -5.68 6.35
CA TYR A 291 -4.66 -5.40 7.59
C TYR A 291 -4.24 -3.92 7.61
N VAL A 292 -4.93 -3.11 8.42
CA VAL A 292 -4.71 -1.64 8.46
C VAL A 292 -3.60 -1.23 9.43
N ARG A 293 -3.19 -2.15 10.30
CA ARG A 293 -2.02 -2.07 11.18
C ARG A 293 -1.68 -3.49 11.62
N ASP A 294 -0.60 -3.60 12.36
CA ASP A 294 -0.10 -4.90 12.82
C ASP A 294 -1.20 -5.69 13.56
N GLY A 295 -1.42 -6.93 13.12
CA GLY A 295 -2.43 -7.86 13.61
C GLY A 295 -3.89 -7.44 13.40
N VAL A 296 -4.16 -6.25 12.87
CA VAL A 296 -5.50 -5.65 12.90
C VAL A 296 -6.13 -5.71 11.53
N TRP A 297 -7.00 -6.70 11.41
CA TRP A 297 -7.87 -6.92 10.28
C TRP A 297 -9.07 -5.98 10.30
N ASP A 298 -9.28 -5.25 9.21
CA ASP A 298 -10.51 -4.52 8.91
C ASP A 298 -11.19 -5.17 7.69
N PRO A 299 -12.33 -5.87 7.85
CA PRO A 299 -13.02 -6.52 6.75
C PRO A 299 -13.72 -5.54 5.79
N SER A 300 -13.87 -4.28 6.18
CA SER A 300 -14.58 -3.25 5.41
C SER A 300 -13.64 -2.33 4.61
N TYR A 301 -12.36 -2.28 4.99
CA TYR A 301 -11.39 -1.41 4.35
C TYR A 301 -11.10 -1.83 2.91
N VAL A 302 -11.07 -0.86 1.99
CA VAL A 302 -10.71 -1.05 0.58
C VAL A 302 -9.32 -0.45 0.37
N SER A 303 -8.36 -1.27 -0.08
CA SER A 303 -7.01 -0.80 -0.36
C SER A 303 -6.97 0.28 -1.44
N GLN A 304 -6.22 1.35 -1.21
CA GLN A 304 -5.97 2.42 -2.17
C GLN A 304 -4.64 2.24 -2.92
N GLN A 305 -3.87 1.20 -2.59
CA GLN A 305 -2.66 0.82 -3.33
C GLN A 305 -3.01 -0.06 -4.53
N CYS A 306 -2.37 0.20 -5.67
CA CYS A 306 -2.44 -0.67 -6.84
C CYS A 306 -1.69 -1.98 -6.55
N GLY A 307 -2.30 -3.14 -6.83
CA GLY A 307 -1.67 -4.44 -6.58
C GLY A 307 -0.54 -4.78 -7.56
N ALA A 308 0.35 -5.69 -7.15
CA ALA A 308 1.47 -6.19 -7.96
C ALA A 308 1.00 -6.83 -9.28
N ALA A 309 0.02 -7.73 -9.22
CA ALA A 309 -0.52 -8.40 -10.40
C ALA A 309 -1.21 -7.40 -11.33
N THR A 310 -1.86 -6.39 -10.76
CA THR A 310 -2.51 -5.29 -11.49
C THR A 310 -1.49 -4.47 -12.28
N MET A 311 -0.39 -4.05 -11.65
CA MET A 311 0.69 -3.33 -12.33
C MET A 311 1.34 -4.17 -13.42
N LEU A 312 1.57 -5.47 -13.16
CA LEU A 312 2.11 -6.39 -14.16
C LEU A 312 1.18 -6.53 -15.37
N LYS A 313 -0.15 -6.69 -15.15
CA LYS A 313 -1.16 -6.70 -16.22
C LYS A 313 -1.12 -5.41 -17.03
N GLY A 314 -0.98 -4.26 -16.37
CA GLY A 314 -0.82 -2.97 -17.03
C GLY A 314 0.42 -2.91 -17.92
N LEU A 315 1.58 -3.33 -17.41
CA LEU A 315 2.83 -3.40 -18.19
C LEU A 315 2.69 -4.31 -19.42
N ILE A 316 2.11 -5.50 -19.25
CA ILE A 316 1.84 -6.44 -20.36
C ILE A 316 0.92 -5.80 -21.40
N ALA A 317 -0.15 -5.12 -20.97
CA ALA A 317 -1.09 -4.46 -21.87
C ALA A 317 -0.44 -3.34 -22.69
N THR A 318 0.62 -2.69 -22.17
CA THR A 318 1.40 -1.70 -22.93
C THR A 318 2.48 -2.30 -23.82
N GLY A 319 2.70 -3.62 -23.78
CA GLY A 319 3.77 -4.31 -24.51
C GLY A 319 5.16 -4.15 -23.90
N GLU A 320 5.28 -3.51 -22.73
CA GLU A 320 6.55 -3.28 -22.04
C GLU A 320 7.13 -4.59 -21.45
N VAL A 321 6.26 -5.53 -21.10
CA VAL A 321 6.59 -6.88 -20.65
C VAL A 321 5.89 -7.86 -21.58
N ALA A 322 6.61 -8.88 -22.04
CA ALA A 322 6.02 -9.94 -22.87
C ALA A 322 4.91 -10.68 -22.10
N SER A 323 4.00 -11.34 -22.82
CA SER A 323 3.04 -12.25 -22.18
C SER A 323 3.78 -13.36 -21.42
N LEU A 324 3.37 -13.60 -20.17
CA LEU A 324 3.96 -14.56 -19.22
C LEU A 324 3.00 -15.72 -18.91
#